data_AF-A0A956AX43-F1
#
_entry.id   AF-A0A956AX43-F1
#
_cell.length_a   1.000
_cell.length_b   1.000
_cell.length_c   1.000
_cell.angle_alpha   90.00
_cell.angle_beta   90.00
_cell.angle_gamma   90.00
#
_symmetry.space_group_name_H-M   'P 1'
#
loop_
_entity.id
_entity.type
_entity.pdbx_description
1 polymer ?
#
loop_
_entity_poly.entity_id
_entity_poly.type
_entity_poly.pdbx_seq_one_letter_code
_entity_poly.pdbx_strand_id
1 'polypeptide(L)'
;MHCTRLLPWALALSALLAGCDDSAEPVAADGAPPELALDASPRPDQASNVTPDGGPDAQLDAEVHSSDLGLPPLPAPEAPPACGETVALSTALPGLAAPGHDAELAAKAHRIDRLWRAISAFGTGGNADVGVVDRAARDAVQAFADGDGWAFEGDLGALTGSFGKVTGLYAGAGIVADAHRYRALRDGGADCAEVERARAHLRTGLEVLARVVRITGTPGVIARAIARRDLPGQGQVEVTPLFDADGAPLPEEKNNGTWRADNGGQDPDWIWEDSCSRDMYLGWAWAFAAAWEAVAHDPDFTDAEKQALREAATALLDGLRAVQDSGYDLEIRDADGRRTYHGILNENSVDRVYVDGAPNGFNAFMAVGIVAALAHVSQAPWQQAWLADDLVAVRGLLQMARDSMIGLDLGVGSNYSGYNMAFTAGWLAVRYLPDAADRALAADVVQAAIYQRPDAERQPVEQSQALYHLVAHMAAAGHSAFGPGAGGSAPLAATVAVLRDYPAAPLWDDPRENCDAAELEAGVCEAVDGTQVEVHPSTGRGGTIVSRGPLPIHLRPPSNYYWRSNPYQLNGGGDGLTLLPAVDFRAIYWAARDLRVEP
;
A
#
# COMPACT_ATOMS: atom_id res chain seq x y z
N MET A 1 -45.27 -2.53 -9.43
CA MET A 1 -44.42 -3.73 -9.56
C MET A 1 -42.96 -3.33 -9.39
N HIS A 2 -42.50 -3.05 -8.17
CA HIS A 2 -41.09 -2.80 -7.83
C HIS A 2 -40.90 -3.34 -6.41
N CYS A 3 -40.58 -4.63 -6.26
CA CYS A 3 -40.27 -5.21 -4.95
C CYS A 3 -39.34 -6.43 -5.01
N THR A 4 -38.78 -6.78 -6.17
CA THR A 4 -38.00 -8.03 -6.37
C THR A 4 -36.49 -7.85 -6.47
N ARG A 5 -35.93 -6.64 -6.28
CA ARG A 5 -34.47 -6.41 -6.34
C ARG A 5 -33.75 -6.32 -4.98
N LEU A 6 -34.46 -6.41 -3.85
CA LEU A 6 -33.84 -6.27 -2.50
C LEU A 6 -33.36 -7.59 -1.88
N LEU A 7 -33.80 -8.75 -2.39
CA LEU A 7 -33.48 -10.04 -1.80
C LEU A 7 -31.99 -10.48 -1.91
N PRO A 8 -31.27 -10.27 -3.03
CA PRO A 8 -29.86 -10.66 -3.10
C PRO A 8 -28.95 -9.80 -2.20
N TRP A 9 -29.34 -8.54 -1.95
CA TRP A 9 -28.61 -7.62 -1.08
C TRP A 9 -28.60 -8.05 0.38
N ALA A 10 -29.73 -8.53 0.90
CA ALA A 10 -29.83 -8.97 2.29
C ALA A 10 -28.97 -10.23 2.56
N LEU A 11 -28.81 -11.11 1.58
CA LEU A 11 -27.99 -12.32 1.70
C LEU A 11 -26.49 -12.02 1.66
N ALA A 12 -26.03 -11.12 0.78
CA ALA A 12 -24.64 -10.69 0.74
C ALA A 12 -24.24 -9.93 2.02
N LEU A 13 -25.13 -9.09 2.56
CA LEU A 13 -24.90 -8.38 3.82
C LEU A 13 -24.91 -9.34 5.02
N SER A 14 -25.72 -10.40 4.98
CA SER A 14 -25.75 -11.43 6.03
C SER A 14 -24.48 -12.27 6.02
N ALA A 15 -23.88 -12.57 4.86
CA ALA A 15 -22.58 -13.24 4.78
C ALA A 15 -21.43 -12.39 5.34
N LEU A 16 -21.51 -11.05 5.19
CA LEU A 16 -20.58 -10.10 5.81
C LEU A 16 -20.74 -9.99 7.34
N LEU A 17 -21.94 -10.23 7.89
CA LEU A 17 -22.26 -10.09 9.32
C LEU A 17 -22.28 -11.41 10.10
N ALA A 18 -22.50 -12.55 9.46
CA ALA A 18 -22.63 -13.87 10.10
C ALA A 18 -21.28 -14.52 10.50
N GLY A 19 -20.17 -13.80 10.38
CA GLY A 19 -18.85 -14.23 10.89
C GLY A 19 -18.66 -14.09 12.41
N CYS A 20 -19.73 -13.80 13.16
CA CYS A 20 -19.72 -13.68 14.62
C CYS A 20 -20.53 -14.83 15.22
N ASP A 21 -19.90 -15.99 15.46
CA ASP A 21 -20.46 -17.04 16.31
C ASP A 21 -19.69 -17.11 17.64
N ASP A 22 -20.44 -17.04 18.74
CA ASP A 22 -19.96 -16.93 20.12
C ASP A 22 -19.72 -18.33 20.70
N SER A 23 -18.52 -18.88 20.49
CA SER A 23 -18.00 -19.95 21.37
C SER A 23 -16.48 -20.05 21.32
N ALA A 24 -15.79 -19.51 22.33
CA ALA A 24 -14.38 -19.77 22.56
C ALA A 24 -14.14 -20.11 24.04
N GLU A 25 -13.75 -21.36 24.30
CA GLU A 25 -13.09 -21.78 25.54
C GLU A 25 -11.64 -21.25 25.60
N PRO A 26 -11.04 -21.10 26.81
CA PRO A 26 -9.74 -20.48 26.95
C PRO A 26 -8.61 -21.42 26.52
N VAL A 27 -7.82 -21.03 25.52
CA VAL A 27 -6.60 -21.74 25.09
C VAL A 27 -5.37 -20.90 25.42
N ALA A 28 -4.35 -21.59 25.96
CA ALA A 28 -3.11 -21.05 26.49
C ALA A 28 -2.21 -20.42 25.40
N ALA A 29 -1.40 -19.46 25.86
CA ALA A 29 -0.44 -18.70 25.07
C ALA A 29 0.68 -19.57 24.51
N ASP A 30 0.79 -19.62 23.17
CA ASP A 30 2.05 -19.74 22.44
C ASP A 30 1.91 -18.99 21.10
N GLY A 31 2.96 -18.23 20.75
CA GLY A 31 2.94 -17.14 19.78
C GLY A 31 2.73 -17.55 18.32
N ALA A 32 1.53 -17.31 17.82
CA ALA A 32 1.20 -16.74 16.51
C ALA A 32 -0.30 -16.36 16.56
N PRO A 33 -0.75 -15.20 16.06
CA PRO A 33 -2.17 -14.89 16.06
C PRO A 33 -2.91 -15.91 15.18
N PRO A 34 -4.03 -16.49 15.65
CA PRO A 34 -4.77 -17.47 14.86
C PRO A 34 -5.45 -16.76 13.68
N GLU A 35 -5.13 -17.20 12.47
CA GLU A 35 -5.91 -16.87 11.28
C GLU A 35 -7.22 -17.67 11.31
N LEU A 36 -8.34 -16.97 11.27
CA LEU A 36 -9.70 -17.54 11.22
C LEU A 36 -9.87 -18.37 9.93
N ALA A 37 -9.78 -19.69 10.06
CA ALA A 37 -10.18 -20.64 9.03
C ALA A 37 -11.72 -20.74 9.00
N LEU A 38 -12.34 -20.39 7.88
CA LEU A 38 -13.75 -20.68 7.61
C LEU A 38 -13.86 -22.04 6.93
N ASP A 39 -14.65 -22.92 7.53
CA ASP A 39 -15.02 -24.26 7.04
C ASP A 39 -15.85 -24.14 5.76
N ALA A 40 -15.25 -24.53 4.62
CA ALA A 40 -15.93 -24.70 3.35
C ALA A 40 -16.02 -26.19 3.02
N SER A 41 -17.06 -26.85 3.53
CA SER A 41 -17.40 -28.21 3.10
C SER A 41 -17.92 -28.20 1.64
N PRO A 42 -17.41 -29.05 0.74
CA PRO A 42 -17.87 -29.12 -0.65
C PRO A 42 -19.15 -29.95 -0.78
N ARG A 43 -19.99 -29.64 -1.77
CA ARG A 43 -20.97 -30.59 -2.32
C ARG A 43 -20.59 -30.94 -3.76
N PRO A 44 -20.69 -32.22 -4.16
CA PRO A 44 -20.16 -32.70 -5.43
C PRO A 44 -21.17 -32.61 -6.59
N ASP A 45 -20.58 -32.54 -7.78
CA ASP A 45 -21.02 -33.03 -9.08
C ASP A 45 -22.30 -32.49 -9.74
N GLN A 46 -22.12 -31.82 -10.87
CA GLN A 46 -22.56 -32.38 -12.16
C GLN A 46 -21.75 -31.82 -13.33
N ALA A 47 -20.83 -32.67 -13.83
CA ALA A 47 -20.16 -32.49 -15.10
C ALA A 47 -21.17 -32.60 -16.25
N SER A 48 -21.16 -31.63 -17.17
CA SER A 48 -21.70 -31.83 -18.51
C SER A 48 -20.61 -31.47 -19.52
N ASN A 49 -20.19 -32.50 -20.26
CA ASN A 49 -19.29 -32.41 -21.39
C ASN A 49 -19.92 -31.52 -22.46
N VAL A 50 -19.31 -30.37 -22.72
CA VAL A 50 -19.52 -29.61 -23.95
C VAL A 50 -18.18 -29.54 -24.67
N THR A 51 -18.10 -30.22 -25.80
CA THR A 51 -17.03 -30.11 -26.79
C THR A 51 -16.98 -28.69 -27.37
N PRO A 52 -15.81 -28.05 -27.49
CA PRO A 52 -15.72 -26.75 -28.13
C PRO A 52 -15.70 -26.94 -29.65
N ASP A 53 -16.84 -26.64 -30.30
CA ASP A 53 -16.87 -26.41 -31.74
C ASP A 53 -16.26 -25.04 -32.03
N GLY A 54 -15.25 -25.05 -32.89
CA GLY A 54 -14.58 -23.85 -33.39
C GLY A 54 -15.50 -22.96 -34.21
N GLY A 55 -15.44 -21.67 -33.92
CA GLY A 55 -16.06 -20.58 -34.68
C GLY A 55 -15.23 -19.29 -34.51
N PRO A 56 -15.23 -18.39 -35.51
CA PRO A 56 -14.02 -17.76 -36.02
C PRO A 56 -13.56 -16.54 -35.24
N ASP A 57 -12.25 -16.29 -35.36
CA ASP A 57 -11.52 -15.09 -34.98
C ASP A 57 -12.36 -13.82 -35.15
N ALA A 58 -12.73 -13.20 -34.03
CA ALA A 58 -13.10 -11.81 -33.99
C ALA A 58 -11.82 -10.98 -34.17
N GLN A 59 -11.43 -10.77 -35.43
CA GLN A 59 -10.56 -9.67 -35.80
C GLN A 59 -11.29 -8.37 -35.44
N LEU A 60 -10.96 -7.82 -34.28
CA LEU A 60 -11.22 -6.42 -33.96
C LEU A 60 -10.30 -5.58 -34.84
N ASP A 61 -10.81 -5.15 -35.99
CA ASP A 61 -10.23 -4.10 -36.82
C ASP A 61 -10.28 -2.78 -36.03
N ALA A 62 -9.27 -2.58 -35.18
CA ALA A 62 -9.03 -1.32 -34.49
C ALA A 62 -8.06 -0.46 -35.32
N GLU A 63 -8.57 0.14 -36.40
CA GLU A 63 -8.04 1.44 -36.86
C GLU A 63 -8.53 2.53 -35.90
N VAL A 64 -8.04 2.51 -34.65
CA VAL A 64 -8.13 3.66 -33.76
C VAL A 64 -6.87 4.49 -33.98
N HIS A 65 -7.04 5.67 -34.57
CA HIS A 65 -5.99 6.64 -34.80
C HIS A 65 -5.23 6.95 -33.49
N SER A 66 -4.05 6.34 -33.31
CA SER A 66 -3.25 6.43 -32.08
C SER A 66 -2.51 7.77 -31.88
N SER A 67 -2.82 8.79 -32.66
CA SER A 67 -2.04 10.05 -32.68
C SER A 67 -2.75 11.24 -32.04
N ASP A 68 -3.97 11.10 -31.52
CA ASP A 68 -4.77 12.28 -31.11
C ASP A 68 -5.56 12.06 -29.80
N LEU A 69 -4.99 11.33 -28.83
CA LEU A 69 -5.58 11.26 -27.48
C LEU A 69 -5.55 12.62 -26.77
N GLY A 70 -4.94 13.67 -27.36
CA GLY A 70 -4.94 15.03 -26.81
C GLY A 70 -4.31 15.17 -25.43
N LEU A 71 -3.66 14.11 -24.91
CA LEU A 71 -3.10 14.14 -23.57
C LEU A 71 -1.97 15.16 -23.54
N PRO A 72 -1.98 16.10 -22.59
CA PRO A 72 -0.88 17.04 -22.45
C PRO A 72 0.40 16.22 -22.21
N PRO A 73 1.49 16.50 -22.95
CA PRO A 73 2.77 15.90 -22.62
C PRO A 73 3.08 16.22 -21.16
N LEU A 74 3.70 15.28 -20.44
CA LEU A 74 4.21 15.59 -19.11
C LEU A 74 5.06 16.86 -19.21
N PRO A 75 4.84 17.85 -18.33
CA PRO A 75 5.64 19.06 -18.37
C PRO A 75 7.11 18.67 -18.28
N ALA A 76 7.93 19.18 -19.20
CA ALA A 76 9.37 18.96 -19.13
C ALA A 76 9.83 19.44 -17.75
N PRO A 77 10.47 18.59 -16.94
CA PRO A 77 10.86 19.01 -15.61
C PRO A 77 11.85 20.15 -15.73
N GLU A 78 11.71 21.12 -14.83
CA GLU A 78 12.75 22.12 -14.64
C GLU A 78 14.05 21.39 -14.29
N ALA A 79 15.16 21.81 -14.91
CA ALA A 79 16.45 21.23 -14.60
C ALA A 79 16.73 21.43 -13.10
N PRO A 80 17.08 20.38 -12.34
CA PRO A 80 17.38 20.55 -10.93
C PRO A 80 18.57 21.51 -10.76
N PRO A 81 18.62 22.28 -9.66
CA PRO A 81 19.79 23.07 -9.34
C PRO A 81 21.01 22.16 -9.18
N ALA A 82 22.21 22.73 -9.27
CA ALA A 82 23.42 21.99 -8.94
C ALA A 82 23.35 21.55 -7.45
N CYS A 83 23.76 20.32 -7.16
CA CYS A 83 23.82 19.87 -5.77
C CYS A 83 24.74 20.79 -4.95
N GLY A 84 24.36 21.08 -3.71
CA GLY A 84 24.99 22.08 -2.85
C GLY A 84 24.51 23.52 -3.06
N GLU A 85 23.79 23.84 -4.14
CA GLU A 85 23.13 25.13 -4.34
C GLU A 85 21.71 25.06 -3.81
N THR A 86 21.54 25.09 -2.48
CA THR A 86 20.22 24.90 -1.87
C THR A 86 19.23 25.98 -2.30
N VAL A 87 18.10 25.55 -2.86
CA VAL A 87 17.02 26.43 -3.35
C VAL A 87 15.82 26.34 -2.43
N ALA A 88 15.24 27.50 -2.11
CA ALA A 88 13.97 27.57 -1.41
C ALA A 88 12.83 27.24 -2.38
N LEU A 89 12.35 26.00 -2.33
CA LEU A 89 11.20 25.57 -3.11
C LEU A 89 9.92 25.68 -2.29
N SER A 90 8.85 26.16 -2.92
CA SER A 90 7.51 26.12 -2.35
C SER A 90 6.99 24.68 -2.42
N THR A 91 6.97 24.01 -1.27
CA THR A 91 6.50 22.62 -1.11
C THR A 91 5.50 22.54 0.03
N ALA A 92 4.65 21.51 0.04
CA ALA A 92 3.64 21.33 1.08
C ALA A 92 4.27 21.24 2.49
N LEU A 93 5.43 20.59 2.62
CA LEU A 93 6.29 20.66 3.81
C LEU A 93 7.60 21.41 3.47
N PRO A 94 7.89 22.58 4.09
CA PRO A 94 9.03 23.41 3.72
C PRO A 94 10.41 22.73 3.83
N GLY A 95 11.23 22.96 2.80
CA GLY A 95 12.59 22.45 2.69
C GLY A 95 13.64 23.15 3.57
N LEU A 96 14.90 22.69 3.54
CA LEU A 96 15.98 23.22 4.40
C LEU A 96 16.24 24.73 4.23
N ALA A 97 16.16 25.23 2.99
CA ALA A 97 16.31 26.65 2.70
C ALA A 97 15.00 27.45 2.74
N ALA A 98 13.86 26.78 2.93
CA ALA A 98 12.56 27.44 2.87
C ALA A 98 12.14 28.01 4.24
N PRO A 99 11.47 29.17 4.29
CA PRO A 99 10.82 29.66 5.51
C PRO A 99 9.84 28.63 6.07
N GLY A 100 9.79 28.49 7.40
CA GLY A 100 8.92 27.52 8.06
C GLY A 100 9.46 26.09 8.08
N HIS A 101 10.74 25.88 7.72
CA HIS A 101 11.42 24.61 7.91
C HIS A 101 11.31 24.11 9.37
N ASP A 102 10.82 22.89 9.55
CA ASP A 102 10.75 22.22 10.83
C ASP A 102 11.99 21.34 11.05
N ALA A 103 12.99 21.89 11.74
CA ALA A 103 14.26 21.23 11.98
C ALA A 103 14.14 19.99 12.88
N GLU A 104 13.19 19.99 13.83
CA GLU A 104 12.97 18.86 14.73
C GLU A 104 12.36 17.69 13.97
N LEU A 105 11.33 17.96 13.16
CA LEU A 105 10.72 16.95 12.31
C LEU A 105 11.71 16.41 11.27
N ALA A 106 12.56 17.27 10.70
CA ALA A 106 13.61 16.84 9.77
C ALA A 106 14.67 15.95 10.45
N ALA A 107 15.08 16.27 11.68
CA ALA A 107 15.99 15.43 12.46
C ALA A 107 15.35 14.06 12.79
N LYS A 108 14.06 14.03 13.12
CA LYS A 108 13.30 12.79 13.31
C LYS A 108 13.30 11.94 12.03
N ALA A 109 12.99 12.56 10.89
CA ALA A 109 12.98 11.87 9.59
C ALA A 109 14.35 11.30 9.23
N HIS A 110 15.42 12.07 9.43
CA HIS A 110 16.79 11.62 9.19
C HIS A 110 17.16 10.41 10.06
N ARG A 111 16.79 10.40 11.35
CA ARG A 111 17.02 9.26 12.25
C ARG A 111 16.25 8.00 11.80
N ILE A 112 14.98 8.16 11.41
CA ILE A 112 14.16 7.07 10.88
C ILE A 112 14.77 6.52 9.59
N ASP A 113 15.16 7.36 8.63
CA ASP A 113 15.77 6.92 7.37
C ASP A 113 17.07 6.16 7.57
N ARG A 114 17.91 6.61 8.50
CA ARG A 114 19.17 5.93 8.85
C ARG A 114 18.92 4.55 9.42
N LEU A 115 18.03 4.45 10.41
CA LEU A 115 17.68 3.19 11.04
C LEU A 115 17.07 2.22 10.04
N TRP A 116 16.11 2.71 9.24
CA TRP A 116 15.48 1.94 8.20
C TRP A 116 16.49 1.40 7.21
N ARG A 117 17.39 2.25 6.69
CA ARG A 117 18.36 1.84 5.68
C ARG A 117 19.37 0.82 6.22
N ALA A 118 19.88 1.06 7.42
CA ALA A 118 20.92 0.24 7.99
C ALA A 118 20.41 -1.12 8.47
N ILE A 119 19.13 -1.21 8.89
CA ILE A 119 18.59 -2.40 9.55
C ILE A 119 17.36 -2.95 8.82
N SER A 120 16.27 -2.19 8.71
CA SER A 120 15.01 -2.71 8.15
C SER A 120 15.07 -3.05 6.65
N ALA A 121 15.94 -2.38 5.90
CA ALA A 121 16.21 -2.67 4.50
C ALA A 121 17.47 -3.54 4.30
N PHE A 122 18.07 -4.02 5.41
CA PHE A 122 19.31 -4.78 5.34
C PHE A 122 19.10 -6.07 4.57
N GLY A 123 20.02 -6.31 3.64
CA GLY A 123 20.07 -7.52 2.82
C GLY A 123 19.01 -7.58 1.71
N THR A 124 17.79 -7.08 1.93
CA THR A 124 16.70 -7.17 0.95
C THR A 124 16.51 -5.91 0.09
N GLY A 125 16.96 -4.75 0.59
CA GLY A 125 16.73 -3.47 -0.06
C GLY A 125 15.30 -2.93 0.05
N GLY A 126 14.38 -3.72 0.58
CA GLY A 126 12.98 -3.36 0.82
C GLY A 126 12.62 -3.50 2.30
N ASN A 127 11.41 -3.06 2.66
CA ASN A 127 10.99 -2.99 4.06
C ASN A 127 10.81 -4.38 4.68
N ALA A 128 11.50 -4.63 5.80
CA ALA A 128 11.26 -5.78 6.66
C ALA A 128 11.17 -5.34 8.14
N ASP A 129 10.28 -6.01 8.87
CA ASP A 129 10.33 -6.04 10.33
C ASP A 129 11.54 -6.87 10.75
N VAL A 130 12.22 -6.47 11.82
CA VAL A 130 13.47 -7.13 12.26
C VAL A 130 13.36 -7.53 13.72
N GLY A 131 13.26 -8.83 13.98
CA GLY A 131 13.31 -9.37 15.34
C GLY A 131 14.74 -9.50 15.82
N VAL A 132 15.10 -8.88 16.94
CA VAL A 132 16.42 -9.03 17.55
C VAL A 132 16.45 -10.21 18.54
N VAL A 133 17.62 -10.82 18.71
CA VAL A 133 17.76 -12.06 19.50
C VAL A 133 17.51 -11.86 21.01
N ASP A 134 17.82 -10.68 21.55
CA ASP A 134 17.68 -10.36 22.97
C ASP A 134 17.73 -8.84 23.23
N ARG A 135 17.69 -8.46 24.51
CA ARG A 135 17.76 -7.05 24.94
C ARG A 135 19.14 -6.42 24.70
N ALA A 136 20.23 -7.17 24.71
CA ALA A 136 21.54 -6.62 24.42
C ALA A 136 21.65 -6.22 22.93
N ALA A 137 21.07 -7.03 22.05
CA ALA A 137 20.91 -6.68 20.65
C ALA A 137 20.01 -5.44 20.46
N ARG A 138 18.90 -5.35 21.21
CA ARG A 138 18.05 -4.15 21.24
C ARG A 138 18.84 -2.90 21.65
N ASP A 139 19.64 -2.99 22.71
CA ASP A 139 20.47 -1.88 23.21
C ASP A 139 21.54 -1.45 22.19
N ALA A 140 22.10 -2.39 21.42
CA ALA A 140 23.04 -2.08 20.33
C ALA A 140 22.36 -1.29 19.20
N VAL A 141 21.12 -1.66 18.83
CA VAL A 141 20.31 -0.91 17.86
C VAL A 141 19.96 0.48 18.38
N GLN A 142 19.63 0.60 19.67
CA GLN A 142 19.39 1.89 20.31
C GLN A 142 20.63 2.79 20.25
N ALA A 143 21.81 2.27 20.60
CA ALA A 143 23.06 3.01 20.54
C ALA A 143 23.39 3.52 19.12
N PHE A 144 23.10 2.72 18.08
CA PHE A 144 23.22 3.16 16.70
C PHE A 144 22.25 4.31 16.35
N ALA A 145 21.00 4.19 16.79
CA ALA A 145 19.98 5.22 16.55
C ALA A 145 20.28 6.56 17.24
N ASP A 146 21.01 6.54 18.35
CA ASP A 146 21.44 7.73 19.08
C ASP A 146 22.70 8.39 18.47
N GLY A 147 23.47 7.67 17.65
CA GLY A 147 24.58 8.23 16.88
C GLY A 147 24.13 8.93 15.60
N ASP A 148 25.08 9.36 14.75
CA ASP A 148 24.84 10.06 13.47
C ASP A 148 25.24 9.29 12.19
N GLY A 149 25.84 8.10 12.35
CA GLY A 149 26.35 7.28 11.23
C GLY A 149 25.28 6.55 10.41
N TRP A 150 25.51 6.38 9.11
CA TRP A 150 24.59 5.65 8.20
C TRP A 150 24.81 4.13 8.17
N ALA A 151 25.93 3.65 8.71
CA ALA A 151 26.27 2.24 8.74
C ALA A 151 26.19 1.73 10.18
N PHE A 152 25.56 0.57 10.35
CA PHE A 152 25.59 -0.15 11.61
C PHE A 152 26.97 -0.78 11.81
N GLU A 153 27.70 -0.36 12.84
CA GLU A 153 29.04 -0.87 13.16
C GLU A 153 28.92 -2.15 14.00
N GLY A 154 28.57 -3.26 13.36
CA GLY A 154 28.45 -4.56 14.01
C GLY A 154 27.99 -5.67 13.05
N ASP A 155 27.99 -6.91 13.56
CA ASP A 155 27.41 -8.04 12.84
C ASP A 155 25.89 -8.05 13.05
N LEU A 156 25.16 -7.40 12.15
CA LEU A 156 23.70 -7.36 12.22
C LEU A 156 23.08 -8.76 12.13
N GLY A 157 23.73 -9.70 11.43
CA GLY A 157 23.29 -11.09 11.36
C GLY A 157 23.34 -11.79 12.71
N ALA A 158 24.36 -11.50 13.53
CA ALA A 158 24.47 -12.04 14.89
C ALA A 158 23.45 -11.44 15.88
N LEU A 159 22.95 -10.24 15.62
CA LEU A 159 21.97 -9.55 16.48
C LEU A 159 20.52 -9.84 16.08
N THR A 160 20.30 -10.35 14.87
CA THR A 160 18.97 -10.54 14.29
C THR A 160 18.52 -11.99 14.44
N GLY A 161 17.40 -12.20 15.14
CA GLY A 161 16.72 -13.49 15.23
C GLY A 161 15.79 -13.76 14.05
N SER A 162 15.26 -12.72 13.40
CA SER A 162 14.40 -12.87 12.23
C SER A 162 14.33 -11.61 11.36
N PHE A 163 14.23 -11.81 10.05
CA PHE A 163 13.74 -10.82 9.09
C PHE A 163 12.34 -11.22 8.63
N GLY A 164 11.43 -10.26 8.67
CA GLY A 164 10.12 -10.34 8.01
C GLY A 164 10.24 -10.28 6.49
N LYS A 165 9.17 -10.65 5.80
CA LYS A 165 9.09 -10.54 4.33
C LYS A 165 8.91 -9.09 3.87
N VAL A 166 9.45 -8.82 2.67
CA VAL A 166 9.20 -7.59 1.93
C VAL A 166 7.87 -7.72 1.20
N THR A 167 6.79 -7.19 1.81
CA THR A 167 5.40 -7.36 1.30
C THR A 167 4.91 -6.12 0.54
N GLY A 168 4.18 -6.29 -0.55
CA GLY A 168 3.93 -5.21 -1.52
C GLY A 168 3.33 -3.90 -1.02
N LEU A 169 2.39 -3.93 -0.08
CA LEU A 169 1.79 -2.71 0.44
C LEU A 169 2.81 -1.87 1.22
N TYR A 170 3.51 -2.49 2.18
CA TYR A 170 4.47 -1.81 3.03
C TYR A 170 5.75 -1.53 2.27
N ALA A 171 6.30 -2.53 1.58
CA ALA A 171 7.51 -2.41 0.78
C ALA A 171 7.39 -1.34 -0.31
N GLY A 172 6.22 -1.29 -0.96
CA GLY A 172 5.90 -0.23 -1.91
C GLY A 172 6.04 1.16 -1.29
N ALA A 173 5.48 1.37 -0.09
CA ALA A 173 5.61 2.65 0.63
C ALA A 173 7.08 3.03 0.95
N GLY A 174 7.97 2.06 1.20
CA GLY A 174 9.40 2.33 1.39
C GLY A 174 10.08 2.85 0.12
N ILE A 175 9.74 2.27 -1.02
CA ILE A 175 10.27 2.69 -2.33
C ILE A 175 9.69 4.06 -2.71
N VAL A 176 8.42 4.31 -2.42
CA VAL A 176 7.78 5.63 -2.54
C VAL A 176 8.54 6.68 -1.71
N ALA A 177 8.89 6.33 -0.46
CA ALA A 177 9.69 7.21 0.39
C ALA A 177 11.07 7.52 -0.21
N ASP A 178 11.78 6.52 -0.72
CA ASP A 178 13.09 6.71 -1.35
C ASP A 178 12.99 7.57 -2.62
N ALA A 179 11.95 7.38 -3.43
CA ALA A 179 11.70 8.18 -4.63
C ALA A 179 11.45 9.66 -4.30
N HIS A 180 10.52 9.94 -3.39
CA HIS A 180 10.23 11.31 -2.98
C HIS A 180 11.40 11.94 -2.21
N ARG A 181 12.14 11.17 -1.41
CA ARG A 181 13.36 11.63 -0.73
C ARG A 181 14.40 12.09 -1.74
N TYR A 182 14.66 11.27 -2.76
CA TYR A 182 15.60 11.62 -3.82
C TYR A 182 15.19 12.91 -4.53
N ARG A 183 13.94 13.03 -4.98
CA ARG A 183 13.45 14.24 -5.66
C ARG A 183 13.50 15.47 -4.78
N ALA A 184 13.01 15.39 -3.54
CA ALA A 184 13.00 16.51 -2.61
C ALA A 184 14.42 17.03 -2.31
N LEU A 185 15.40 16.13 -2.19
CA LEU A 185 16.80 16.49 -1.95
C LEU A 185 17.49 17.02 -3.21
N ARG A 186 17.34 16.33 -4.35
CA ARG A 186 17.91 16.70 -5.65
C ARG A 186 17.41 18.09 -6.05
N ASP A 187 16.10 18.26 -6.13
CA ASP A 187 15.51 19.49 -6.60
C ASP A 187 15.73 20.62 -5.58
N GLY A 188 15.75 20.31 -4.28
CA GLY A 188 16.04 21.25 -3.21
C GLY A 188 17.48 21.76 -3.14
N GLY A 189 18.39 21.23 -3.97
CA GLY A 189 19.81 21.58 -3.94
C GLY A 189 20.51 21.16 -2.65
N ALA A 190 20.17 19.99 -2.11
CA ALA A 190 20.85 19.41 -0.95
C ALA A 190 22.33 19.11 -1.26
N ASP A 191 23.11 18.80 -0.21
CA ASP A 191 24.52 18.39 -0.36
C ASP A 191 24.66 17.22 -1.35
N CYS A 192 25.70 17.25 -2.19
CA CYS A 192 25.90 16.24 -3.24
C CYS A 192 26.02 14.82 -2.68
N ALA A 193 26.68 14.63 -1.53
CA ALA A 193 26.79 13.30 -0.92
C ALA A 193 25.44 12.79 -0.40
N GLU A 194 24.56 13.69 0.03
CA GLU A 194 23.19 13.36 0.44
C GLU A 194 22.33 12.96 -0.76
N VAL A 195 22.43 13.70 -1.86
CA VAL A 195 21.72 13.41 -3.13
C VAL A 195 22.17 12.07 -3.71
N GLU A 196 23.48 11.82 -3.79
CA GLU A 196 24.02 10.54 -4.27
C GLU A 196 23.59 9.37 -3.38
N ARG A 197 23.54 9.56 -2.06
CA ARG A 197 23.04 8.53 -1.15
C ARG A 197 21.56 8.24 -1.41
N ALA A 198 20.74 9.27 -1.55
CA ALA A 198 19.32 9.11 -1.87
C ALA A 198 19.11 8.42 -3.22
N ARG A 199 19.91 8.76 -4.23
CA ARG A 199 19.93 8.07 -5.53
C ARG A 199 20.27 6.59 -5.41
N ALA A 200 21.31 6.25 -4.64
CA ALA A 200 21.70 4.86 -4.42
C ALA A 200 20.60 4.06 -3.69
N HIS A 201 19.88 4.70 -2.77
CA HIS A 201 18.73 4.07 -2.11
C HIS A 201 17.60 3.82 -3.12
N LEU A 202 17.23 4.81 -3.94
CA LEU A 202 16.23 4.63 -4.98
C LEU A 202 16.60 3.53 -5.98
N ARG A 203 17.87 3.44 -6.42
CA ARG A 203 18.31 2.31 -7.28
C ARG A 203 18.15 0.95 -6.61
N THR A 204 18.34 0.88 -5.29
CA THR A 204 18.04 -0.34 -4.53
C THR A 204 16.55 -0.69 -4.62
N GLY A 205 15.68 0.30 -4.47
CA GLY A 205 14.23 0.14 -4.66
C GLY A 205 13.84 -0.27 -6.08
N LEU A 206 14.49 0.28 -7.11
CA LEU A 206 14.29 -0.13 -8.51
C LEU A 206 14.62 -1.61 -8.72
N GLU A 207 15.71 -2.10 -8.13
CA GLU A 207 16.07 -3.51 -8.19
C GLU A 207 15.06 -4.40 -7.45
N VAL A 208 14.47 -3.91 -6.34
CA VAL A 208 13.35 -4.61 -5.69
C VAL A 208 12.14 -4.70 -6.62
N LEU A 209 11.74 -3.61 -7.29
CA LEU A 209 10.63 -3.61 -8.25
C LEU A 209 10.89 -4.57 -9.42
N ALA A 210 12.11 -4.59 -9.96
CA ALA A 210 12.49 -5.53 -11.00
C ALA A 210 12.41 -6.99 -10.50
N ARG A 211 12.91 -7.27 -9.29
CA ARG A 211 12.90 -8.61 -8.69
C ARG A 211 11.49 -9.14 -8.45
N VAL A 212 10.58 -8.35 -7.89
CA VAL A 212 9.22 -8.84 -7.54
C VAL A 212 8.39 -9.25 -8.75
N VAL A 213 8.73 -8.76 -9.95
CA VAL A 213 8.13 -9.22 -11.21
C VAL A 213 8.92 -10.39 -11.79
N ARG A 214 10.24 -10.25 -11.90
CA ARG A 214 11.12 -11.24 -12.55
C ARG A 214 11.14 -12.59 -11.84
N ILE A 215 11.15 -12.62 -10.51
CA ILE A 215 11.25 -13.85 -9.70
C ILE A 215 10.08 -14.81 -9.93
N THR A 216 8.95 -14.29 -10.42
CA THR A 216 7.75 -15.08 -10.74
C THR A 216 7.91 -15.89 -12.03
N GLY A 217 8.88 -15.54 -12.89
CA GLY A 217 9.11 -16.17 -14.19
C GLY A 217 7.98 -15.98 -15.22
N THR A 218 6.91 -15.25 -14.89
CA THR A 218 5.71 -15.13 -15.72
C THR A 218 5.41 -13.65 -16.00
N PRO A 219 5.37 -13.21 -17.28
CA PRO A 219 5.00 -11.84 -17.61
C PRO A 219 3.63 -11.44 -17.03
N GLY A 220 3.54 -10.23 -16.47
CA GLY A 220 2.30 -9.71 -15.88
C GLY A 220 1.95 -10.27 -14.50
N VAL A 221 2.79 -11.14 -13.93
CA VAL A 221 2.67 -11.61 -12.54
C VAL A 221 3.64 -10.84 -11.65
N ILE A 222 3.18 -10.53 -10.44
CA ILE A 222 3.99 -9.86 -9.41
C ILE A 222 3.86 -10.60 -8.09
N ALA A 223 5.00 -10.77 -7.42
CA ALA A 223 5.06 -11.42 -6.12
C ALA A 223 4.24 -10.65 -5.07
N ARG A 224 3.59 -11.39 -4.17
CA ARG A 224 2.98 -10.84 -2.96
C ARG A 224 4.07 -10.29 -2.03
N ALA A 225 5.13 -11.08 -1.87
CA ALA A 225 6.29 -10.75 -1.06
C ALA A 225 7.54 -11.46 -1.55
N ILE A 226 8.71 -11.00 -1.10
CA ILE A 226 9.99 -11.67 -1.30
C ILE A 226 10.77 -11.78 0.01
N ALA A 227 11.63 -12.81 0.12
CA ALA A 227 12.54 -13.01 1.24
C ALA A 227 13.86 -13.65 0.77
N ARG A 228 14.94 -13.37 1.50
CA ARG A 228 16.28 -13.92 1.23
C ARG A 228 16.54 -15.18 2.02
N ARG A 229 17.02 -16.22 1.35
CA ARG A 229 17.27 -17.56 1.95
C ARG A 229 18.42 -17.58 2.93
N ASP A 230 19.37 -16.66 2.78
CA ASP A 230 20.56 -16.54 3.62
C ASP A 230 20.35 -15.65 4.86
N LEU A 231 19.17 -15.05 5.02
CA LEU A 231 18.80 -14.30 6.22
C LEU A 231 17.92 -15.14 7.15
N PRO A 232 18.04 -14.98 8.48
CA PRO A 232 17.17 -15.67 9.43
C PRO A 232 15.70 -15.21 9.27
N GLY A 233 14.74 -16.08 9.58
CA GLY A 233 13.31 -15.75 9.53
C GLY A 233 12.62 -16.26 8.27
N GLN A 234 11.84 -15.40 7.60
CA GLN A 234 10.88 -15.85 6.58
C GLN A 234 11.52 -16.40 5.30
N GLY A 235 12.82 -16.19 5.09
CA GLY A 235 13.57 -16.80 3.98
C GLY A 235 13.92 -18.29 4.17
N GLN A 236 13.78 -18.82 5.38
CA GLN A 236 14.19 -20.19 5.75
C GLN A 236 13.03 -21.19 5.77
N VAL A 237 11.93 -20.86 5.10
CA VAL A 237 10.73 -21.69 5.00
C VAL A 237 10.84 -22.74 3.90
N GLU A 238 10.06 -23.81 4.02
CA GLU A 238 9.90 -24.78 2.94
C GLU A 238 9.14 -24.14 1.77
N VAL A 239 9.64 -24.36 0.55
CA VAL A 239 9.02 -23.85 -0.68
C VAL A 239 8.20 -24.94 -1.35
N THR A 240 7.07 -24.54 -1.93
CA THR A 240 6.20 -25.43 -2.70
C THR A 240 6.40 -25.18 -4.20
N PRO A 241 6.65 -26.21 -5.04
CA PRO A 241 6.69 -26.06 -6.50
C PRO A 241 5.38 -25.49 -7.05
N LEU A 242 5.41 -24.76 -8.17
CA LEU A 242 4.18 -24.21 -8.78
C LEU A 242 3.20 -25.30 -9.21
N PHE A 243 3.71 -26.41 -9.72
CA PHE A 243 2.92 -27.54 -10.18
C PHE A 243 3.41 -28.84 -9.54
N ASP A 244 2.51 -29.80 -9.37
CA ASP A 244 2.86 -31.15 -8.98
C ASP A 244 3.47 -31.95 -10.15
N ALA A 245 3.69 -33.26 -9.95
CA ALA A 245 4.27 -34.14 -10.96
C ALA A 245 3.38 -34.37 -12.19
N ASP A 246 2.06 -34.16 -12.06
CA ASP A 246 1.07 -34.33 -13.13
C ASP A 246 0.76 -32.99 -13.83
N GLY A 247 1.36 -31.89 -13.38
CA GLY A 247 1.18 -30.55 -13.93
C GLY A 247 -0.01 -29.80 -13.33
N ALA A 248 -0.62 -30.29 -12.25
CA ALA A 248 -1.70 -29.58 -11.56
C ALA A 248 -1.13 -28.47 -10.67
N PRO A 249 -1.76 -27.29 -10.61
CA PRO A 249 -1.24 -26.15 -9.85
C PRO A 249 -1.35 -26.40 -8.35
N LEU A 250 -0.28 -26.08 -7.61
CA LEU A 250 -0.21 -26.19 -6.15
C LEU A 250 -0.31 -24.79 -5.51
N PRO A 251 -0.74 -24.67 -4.23
CA PRO A 251 -1.54 -25.67 -3.53
C PRO A 251 -2.84 -25.96 -4.29
N GLU A 252 -3.45 -27.12 -4.03
CA GLU A 252 -4.66 -27.58 -4.72
C GLU A 252 -5.76 -26.51 -4.67
N GLU A 253 -6.09 -26.02 -3.48
CA GLU A 253 -6.91 -24.84 -3.28
C GLU A 253 -6.05 -23.59 -3.15
N LYS A 254 -6.38 -22.54 -3.92
CA LYS A 254 -5.66 -21.27 -3.84
C LYS A 254 -5.88 -20.64 -2.46
N ASN A 255 -4.80 -20.25 -1.79
CA ASN A 255 -4.81 -19.67 -0.45
C ASN A 255 -4.20 -18.26 -0.44
N ASN A 256 -4.04 -17.67 0.76
CA ASN A 256 -3.52 -16.32 0.97
C ASN A 256 -1.99 -16.20 0.84
N GLY A 257 -1.35 -17.08 0.07
CA GLY A 257 0.08 -17.05 -0.22
C GLY A 257 0.77 -18.37 0.11
N THR A 258 1.64 -18.79 -0.79
CA THR A 258 2.50 -19.95 -0.67
C THR A 258 3.91 -19.57 -1.12
N TRP A 259 4.91 -19.96 -0.32
CA TRP A 259 6.31 -19.68 -0.64
C TRP A 259 6.83 -20.55 -1.77
N ARG A 260 7.52 -19.92 -2.71
CA ARG A 260 8.05 -20.50 -3.94
C ARG A 260 9.54 -20.23 -4.04
N ALA A 261 10.27 -21.18 -4.62
CA ALA A 261 11.59 -20.88 -5.14
C ALA A 261 11.49 -19.86 -6.28
N ASP A 262 12.61 -19.20 -6.58
CA ASP A 262 12.73 -18.39 -7.79
C ASP A 262 12.34 -19.19 -9.05
N ASN A 263 11.28 -18.73 -9.71
CA ASN A 263 10.74 -19.32 -10.92
C ASN A 263 11.28 -18.64 -12.18
N GLY A 264 11.88 -17.45 -12.05
CA GLY A 264 12.57 -16.74 -13.14
C GLY A 264 14.00 -17.23 -13.37
N GLY A 265 14.59 -17.90 -12.39
CA GLY A 265 15.93 -18.49 -12.45
C GLY A 265 17.08 -17.49 -12.35
N GLN A 266 16.81 -16.23 -12.01
CA GLN A 266 17.78 -15.12 -11.95
C GLN A 266 18.10 -14.67 -10.52
N ASP A 267 17.35 -15.13 -9.53
CA ASP A 267 17.44 -14.74 -8.12
C ASP A 267 17.46 -15.98 -7.19
N PRO A 268 18.42 -16.93 -7.35
CA PRO A 268 18.40 -18.23 -6.66
C PRO A 268 18.51 -18.16 -5.12
N ASP A 269 19.06 -17.05 -4.61
CA ASP A 269 19.17 -16.75 -3.17
C ASP A 269 17.87 -16.20 -2.57
N TRP A 270 16.82 -16.08 -3.40
CA TRP A 270 15.53 -15.54 -3.02
C TRP A 270 14.42 -16.58 -3.14
N ILE A 271 13.38 -16.34 -2.34
CA ILE A 271 12.08 -16.98 -2.46
C ILE A 271 11.02 -15.89 -2.56
N TRP A 272 9.87 -16.23 -3.11
CA TRP A 272 8.74 -15.33 -3.24
C TRP A 272 7.46 -15.98 -2.74
N GLU A 273 6.57 -15.16 -2.20
CA GLU A 273 5.23 -15.57 -1.81
C GLU A 273 4.29 -15.26 -2.98
N ASP A 274 3.50 -16.26 -3.37
CA ASP A 274 2.50 -16.11 -4.42
C ASP A 274 1.20 -15.47 -3.89
N SER A 275 0.14 -15.45 -4.70
CA SER A 275 -1.19 -14.96 -4.31
C SER A 275 -1.20 -13.48 -3.89
N CYS A 276 -0.65 -12.62 -4.74
CA CYS A 276 -0.65 -11.17 -4.53
C CYS A 276 -2.08 -10.63 -4.38
N SER A 277 -2.38 -10.05 -3.21
CA SER A 277 -3.67 -9.44 -2.91
C SER A 277 -3.76 -8.00 -3.42
N ARG A 278 -4.96 -7.44 -3.49
CA ARG A 278 -5.23 -6.09 -4.01
C ARG A 278 -4.45 -4.99 -3.28
N ASP A 279 -4.33 -5.07 -1.96
CA ASP A 279 -3.54 -4.14 -1.16
C ASP A 279 -2.05 -4.19 -1.53
N MET A 280 -1.50 -5.39 -1.73
CA MET A 280 -0.10 -5.57 -2.12
C MET A 280 0.15 -5.07 -3.53
N TYR A 281 -0.73 -5.39 -4.47
CA TYR A 281 -0.66 -4.92 -5.85
C TYR A 281 -0.75 -3.40 -5.93
N LEU A 282 -1.65 -2.79 -5.15
CA LEU A 282 -1.81 -1.34 -5.04
C LEU A 282 -0.52 -0.66 -4.52
N GLY A 283 0.11 -1.22 -3.49
CA GLY A 283 1.39 -0.72 -2.99
C GLY A 283 2.51 -0.80 -4.01
N TRP A 284 2.57 -1.90 -4.78
CA TRP A 284 3.52 -2.01 -5.89
C TRP A 284 3.25 -0.98 -6.99
N ALA A 285 1.99 -0.81 -7.42
CA ALA A 285 1.63 0.21 -8.40
C ALA A 285 2.01 1.64 -7.94
N TRP A 286 1.84 1.93 -6.64
CA TRP A 286 2.27 3.20 -6.06
C TRP A 286 3.79 3.39 -6.15
N ALA A 287 4.57 2.36 -5.83
CA ALA A 287 6.02 2.39 -5.96
C ALA A 287 6.51 2.53 -7.40
N PHE A 288 5.90 1.81 -8.36
CA PHE A 288 6.20 1.96 -9.78
C PHE A 288 6.03 3.41 -10.24
N ALA A 289 4.90 4.04 -9.90
CA ALA A 289 4.61 5.41 -10.34
C ALA A 289 5.52 6.46 -9.66
N ALA A 290 5.74 6.36 -8.34
CA ALA A 290 6.63 7.27 -7.64
C ALA A 290 8.08 7.15 -8.14
N ALA A 291 8.57 5.92 -8.35
CA ALA A 291 9.89 5.68 -8.92
C ALA A 291 10.01 6.25 -10.34
N TRP A 292 9.00 6.03 -11.20
CA TRP A 292 8.97 6.58 -12.54
C TRP A 292 9.07 8.11 -12.56
N GLU A 293 8.29 8.82 -11.73
CA GLU A 293 8.39 10.28 -11.62
C GLU A 293 9.79 10.77 -11.24
N ALA A 294 10.50 10.02 -10.40
CA ALA A 294 11.84 10.38 -9.97
C ALA A 294 12.87 10.20 -11.10
N VAL A 295 12.71 9.18 -11.94
CA VAL A 295 13.76 8.72 -12.88
C VAL A 295 13.49 9.04 -14.36
N ALA A 296 12.24 9.25 -14.77
CA ALA A 296 11.85 9.29 -16.19
C ALA A 296 12.70 10.26 -17.03
N HIS A 297 12.99 11.44 -16.46
CA HIS A 297 13.75 12.49 -17.10
C HIS A 297 15.15 12.71 -16.49
N ASP A 298 15.54 11.87 -15.53
CA ASP A 298 16.81 12.01 -14.83
C ASP A 298 17.93 11.28 -15.61
N PRO A 299 18.97 11.99 -16.09
CA PRO A 299 20.05 11.38 -16.87
C PRO A 299 20.96 10.48 -16.03
N ASP A 300 20.90 10.58 -14.70
CA ASP A 300 21.71 9.73 -13.82
C ASP A 300 21.14 8.31 -13.69
N PHE A 301 19.93 8.06 -14.20
CA PHE A 301 19.37 6.72 -14.33
C PHE A 301 19.49 6.24 -15.76
N THR A 302 19.88 4.98 -15.93
CA THR A 302 20.12 4.35 -17.22
C THR A 302 18.81 4.13 -17.99
N ASP A 303 18.89 4.10 -19.31
CA ASP A 303 17.74 3.75 -20.14
C ASP A 303 17.23 2.33 -19.87
N ALA A 304 18.12 1.42 -19.45
CA ALA A 304 17.75 0.05 -19.07
C ALA A 304 16.87 0.03 -17.80
N GLU A 305 17.20 0.81 -16.77
CA GLU A 305 16.38 0.93 -15.56
C GLU A 305 14.99 1.50 -15.89
N LYS A 306 14.94 2.53 -16.73
CA LYS A 306 13.67 3.15 -17.18
C LYS A 306 12.84 2.18 -18.01
N GLN A 307 13.46 1.48 -18.95
CA GLN A 307 12.79 0.52 -19.82
C GLN A 307 12.24 -0.67 -19.02
N ALA A 308 12.97 -1.18 -18.03
CA ALA A 308 12.50 -2.26 -17.17
C ALA A 308 11.21 -1.89 -16.40
N LEU A 309 11.11 -0.66 -15.88
CA LEU A 309 9.87 -0.18 -15.25
C LEU A 309 8.71 -0.15 -16.24
N ARG A 310 8.93 0.34 -17.45
CA ARG A 310 7.90 0.44 -18.50
C ARG A 310 7.41 -0.93 -18.94
N GLU A 311 8.33 -1.88 -19.16
CA GLU A 311 8.00 -3.25 -19.56
C GLU A 311 7.20 -3.97 -18.49
N ALA A 312 7.63 -3.86 -17.22
CA ALA A 312 6.90 -4.43 -16.10
C ALA A 312 5.49 -3.83 -15.98
N ALA A 313 5.36 -2.51 -16.00
CA ALA A 313 4.05 -1.83 -15.95
C ALA A 313 3.15 -2.22 -17.14
N THR A 314 3.75 -2.38 -18.33
CA THR A 314 3.01 -2.80 -19.53
C THR A 314 2.42 -4.19 -19.35
N ALA A 315 3.25 -5.16 -18.96
CA ALA A 315 2.84 -6.55 -18.79
C ALA A 315 1.81 -6.73 -17.65
N LEU A 316 1.95 -5.96 -16.57
CA LEU A 316 0.99 -5.93 -15.46
C LEU A 316 -0.39 -5.46 -15.92
N LEU A 317 -0.44 -4.43 -16.77
CA LEU A 317 -1.69 -3.94 -17.34
C LEU A 317 -2.30 -4.87 -18.40
N ASP A 318 -1.46 -5.55 -19.20
CA ASP A 318 -1.94 -6.61 -20.10
C ASP A 318 -2.66 -7.70 -19.32
N GLY A 319 -2.11 -8.12 -18.18
CA GLY A 319 -2.73 -9.09 -17.28
C GLY A 319 -4.08 -8.62 -16.72
N LEU A 320 -4.15 -7.36 -16.26
CA LEU A 320 -5.40 -6.79 -15.71
C LEU A 320 -6.48 -6.57 -16.78
N ARG A 321 -6.12 -6.26 -18.03
CA ARG A 321 -7.09 -6.04 -19.10
C ARG A 321 -7.68 -7.34 -19.64
N ALA A 322 -6.95 -8.44 -19.54
CA ALA A 322 -7.39 -9.72 -20.06
C ALA A 322 -8.66 -10.21 -19.35
N VAL A 323 -9.73 -10.44 -20.13
CA VAL A 323 -10.94 -11.11 -19.66
C VAL A 323 -10.62 -12.58 -19.41
N GLN A 324 -10.87 -13.03 -18.19
CA GLN A 324 -10.54 -14.38 -17.73
C GLN A 324 -11.71 -15.35 -17.94
N ASP A 325 -11.51 -16.63 -17.63
CA ASP A 325 -12.58 -17.66 -17.67
C ASP A 325 -13.80 -17.33 -16.81
N SER A 326 -13.64 -16.44 -15.82
CA SER A 326 -14.75 -15.90 -15.03
C SER A 326 -15.68 -14.97 -15.81
N GLY A 327 -15.29 -14.54 -17.02
CA GLY A 327 -16.00 -13.56 -17.84
C GLY A 327 -15.66 -12.11 -17.50
N TYR A 328 -14.71 -11.87 -16.61
CA TYR A 328 -14.35 -10.55 -16.10
C TYR A 328 -12.86 -10.23 -16.30
N ASP A 329 -12.57 -8.95 -16.47
CA ASP A 329 -11.22 -8.37 -16.41
C ASP A 329 -10.89 -7.92 -14.97
N LEU A 330 -9.78 -7.20 -14.79
CA LEU A 330 -9.33 -6.65 -13.52
C LEU A 330 -9.13 -7.73 -12.44
N GLU A 331 -8.59 -8.88 -12.87
CA GLU A 331 -8.17 -9.97 -12.00
C GLU A 331 -6.65 -10.05 -11.93
N ILE A 332 -6.11 -10.07 -10.70
CA ILE A 332 -4.69 -10.33 -10.46
C ILE A 332 -4.48 -11.84 -10.64
N ARG A 333 -3.64 -12.22 -11.60
CA ARG A 333 -3.26 -13.61 -11.89
C ARG A 333 -1.92 -13.95 -11.26
N ASP A 334 -1.72 -15.23 -11.02
CA ASP A 334 -0.50 -15.79 -10.48
C ASP A 334 0.28 -16.58 -11.54
N ALA A 335 1.52 -16.98 -11.21
CA ALA A 335 2.41 -17.71 -12.12
C ALA A 335 1.90 -19.12 -12.45
N ASP A 336 1.00 -19.67 -11.63
CA ASP A 336 0.30 -20.93 -11.91
C ASP A 336 -0.90 -20.76 -12.88
N GLY A 337 -1.10 -19.54 -13.38
CA GLY A 337 -2.16 -19.17 -14.30
C GLY A 337 -3.51 -18.93 -13.63
N ARG A 338 -3.70 -19.20 -12.33
CA ARG A 338 -4.96 -18.98 -11.61
C ARG A 338 -5.07 -17.54 -11.10
N ARG A 339 -6.27 -17.13 -10.74
CA ARG A 339 -6.51 -15.88 -10.01
C ARG A 339 -5.94 -15.98 -8.59
N THR A 340 -5.37 -14.90 -8.07
CA THR A 340 -4.95 -14.84 -6.67
C THR A 340 -6.15 -14.78 -5.72
N TYR A 341 -5.96 -15.19 -4.47
CA TYR A 341 -7.06 -15.41 -3.53
C TYR A 341 -7.88 -14.15 -3.22
N HIS A 342 -7.22 -13.01 -3.05
CA HIS A 342 -7.86 -11.71 -2.84
C HIS A 342 -7.68 -10.78 -4.05
N GLY A 343 -7.61 -11.32 -5.26
CA GLY A 343 -7.13 -10.65 -6.48
C GLY A 343 -8.14 -9.91 -7.36
N ILE A 344 -9.37 -9.63 -6.92
CA ILE A 344 -10.42 -9.07 -7.80
C ILE A 344 -10.59 -7.56 -7.63
N LEU A 345 -10.16 -6.79 -8.63
CA LEU A 345 -10.33 -5.33 -8.69
C LEU A 345 -11.60 -4.92 -9.45
N ASN A 346 -12.24 -5.83 -10.16
CA ASN A 346 -13.48 -5.56 -10.88
C ASN A 346 -14.61 -5.09 -9.93
N GLU A 347 -15.35 -4.10 -10.40
CA GLU A 347 -16.44 -3.41 -9.71
C GLU A 347 -17.65 -4.30 -9.41
N ASN A 348 -17.83 -5.41 -10.13
CA ASN A 348 -18.92 -6.34 -9.83
C ASN A 348 -18.56 -7.30 -8.68
N SER A 349 -17.37 -7.22 -8.09
CA SER A 349 -16.97 -8.14 -7.04
C SER A 349 -17.34 -7.65 -5.64
N VAL A 350 -17.86 -8.55 -4.80
CA VAL A 350 -18.03 -8.37 -3.36
C VAL A 350 -17.41 -9.57 -2.65
N ASP A 351 -16.46 -9.34 -1.74
CA ASP A 351 -15.81 -10.40 -0.95
C ASP A 351 -15.37 -11.66 -1.75
N ARG A 352 -14.73 -11.45 -2.91
CA ARG A 352 -14.19 -12.47 -3.84
C ARG A 352 -15.19 -13.19 -4.75
N VAL A 353 -16.48 -12.89 -4.64
CA VAL A 353 -17.49 -13.37 -5.59
C VAL A 353 -17.91 -12.26 -6.54
N TYR A 354 -18.40 -12.62 -7.72
CA TYR A 354 -19.04 -11.70 -8.65
C TYR A 354 -20.53 -11.62 -8.38
N VAL A 355 -21.04 -10.40 -8.31
CA VAL A 355 -22.46 -10.08 -8.20
C VAL A 355 -22.77 -9.10 -9.33
N ASP A 356 -23.36 -9.60 -10.41
CA ASP A 356 -23.64 -8.82 -11.62
C ASP A 356 -24.39 -7.51 -11.29
N GLY A 357 -23.78 -6.38 -11.67
CA GLY A 357 -24.34 -5.04 -11.45
C GLY A 357 -24.18 -4.52 -10.02
N ALA A 358 -23.36 -5.16 -9.18
CA ALA A 358 -22.96 -4.57 -7.91
C ALA A 358 -22.16 -3.29 -8.18
N PRO A 359 -22.53 -2.13 -7.60
CA PRO A 359 -21.79 -0.90 -7.75
C PRO A 359 -20.67 -0.84 -6.69
N ASN A 360 -19.67 -1.74 -6.74
CA ASN A 360 -18.57 -1.69 -5.78
C ASN A 360 -17.57 -0.58 -6.15
N GLY A 361 -17.89 0.64 -5.71
CA GLY A 361 -17.07 1.82 -5.88
C GLY A 361 -15.71 1.74 -5.20
N PHE A 362 -15.56 0.94 -4.13
CA PHE A 362 -14.26 0.73 -3.49
C PHE A 362 -13.29 -0.03 -4.42
N ASN A 363 -13.77 -1.11 -5.05
CA ASN A 363 -13.01 -1.83 -6.08
C ASN A 363 -12.76 -0.95 -7.32
N ALA A 364 -13.80 -0.25 -7.79
CA ALA A 364 -13.71 0.66 -8.92
C ALA A 364 -12.62 1.72 -8.74
N PHE A 365 -12.54 2.32 -7.54
CA PHE A 365 -11.53 3.34 -7.24
C PHE A 365 -10.12 2.77 -7.20
N MET A 366 -9.92 1.59 -6.60
CA MET A 366 -8.64 0.89 -6.63
C MET A 366 -8.21 0.56 -8.07
N ALA A 367 -9.13 0.05 -8.90
CA ALA A 367 -8.85 -0.25 -10.30
C ALA A 367 -8.39 1.00 -11.06
N VAL A 368 -9.13 2.11 -10.96
CA VAL A 368 -8.76 3.39 -11.61
C VAL A 368 -7.40 3.87 -11.12
N GLY A 369 -7.15 3.88 -9.82
CA GLY A 369 -5.86 4.32 -9.26
C GLY A 369 -4.68 3.47 -9.75
N ILE A 370 -4.81 2.14 -9.68
CA ILE A 370 -3.77 1.20 -10.14
C ILE A 370 -3.51 1.36 -11.63
N VAL A 371 -4.57 1.41 -12.45
CA VAL A 371 -4.43 1.50 -13.90
C VAL A 371 -3.85 2.86 -14.31
N ALA A 372 -4.28 3.96 -13.69
CA ALA A 372 -3.70 5.29 -13.91
C ALA A 372 -2.20 5.33 -13.59
N ALA A 373 -1.80 4.77 -12.45
CA ALA A 373 -0.41 4.69 -12.04
C ALA A 373 0.44 3.90 -13.04
N LEU A 374 0.02 2.68 -13.39
CA LEU A 374 0.79 1.82 -14.31
C LEU A 374 0.79 2.37 -15.75
N ALA A 375 -0.31 2.97 -16.22
CA ALA A 375 -0.39 3.57 -17.55
C ALA A 375 0.50 4.82 -17.64
N HIS A 376 0.61 5.57 -16.54
CA HIS A 376 1.58 6.67 -16.42
C HIS A 376 3.03 6.16 -16.50
N VAL A 377 3.35 4.99 -15.93
CA VAL A 377 4.70 4.41 -16.05
C VAL A 377 4.96 3.89 -17.46
N SER A 378 4.06 3.09 -18.02
CA SER A 378 4.28 2.43 -19.32
C SER A 378 4.40 3.42 -20.48
N GLN A 379 3.66 4.53 -20.41
CA GLN A 379 3.49 5.50 -21.50
C GLN A 379 2.92 4.85 -22.78
N ALA A 380 2.20 3.73 -22.66
CA ALA A 380 1.59 3.04 -23.80
C ALA A 380 0.24 3.69 -24.18
N PRO A 381 0.05 4.19 -25.42
CA PRO A 381 -1.17 4.91 -25.80
C PRO A 381 -2.47 4.11 -25.59
N TRP A 382 -2.45 2.80 -25.88
CA TRP A 382 -3.63 1.96 -25.71
C TRP A 382 -4.04 1.79 -24.24
N GLN A 383 -3.10 1.86 -23.29
CA GLN A 383 -3.38 1.73 -21.86
C GLN A 383 -4.05 3.00 -21.33
N GLN A 384 -3.61 4.15 -21.84
CA GLN A 384 -4.26 5.43 -21.58
C GLN A 384 -5.68 5.44 -22.15
N ALA A 385 -5.88 4.93 -23.38
CA ALA A 385 -7.21 4.78 -23.97
C ALA A 385 -8.09 3.81 -23.19
N TRP A 386 -7.58 2.66 -22.74
CA TRP A 386 -8.34 1.73 -21.92
C TRP A 386 -8.79 2.37 -20.60
N LEU A 387 -7.91 3.11 -19.93
CA LEU A 387 -8.27 3.86 -18.72
C LEU A 387 -9.36 4.91 -18.98
N ALA A 388 -9.14 5.79 -19.96
CA ALA A 388 -10.03 6.92 -20.19
C ALA A 388 -11.36 6.50 -20.82
N ASP A 389 -11.31 5.72 -21.90
CA ASP A 389 -12.48 5.43 -22.72
C ASP A 389 -13.32 4.30 -22.10
N ASP A 390 -12.69 3.23 -21.60
CA ASP A 390 -13.43 2.08 -21.07
C ASP A 390 -13.71 2.23 -19.58
N LEU A 391 -12.67 2.31 -18.75
CA LEU A 391 -12.83 2.30 -17.29
C LEU A 391 -13.54 3.57 -16.78
N VAL A 392 -13.13 4.74 -17.24
CA VAL A 392 -13.74 6.00 -16.78
C VAL A 392 -15.00 6.33 -17.56
N ALA A 393 -14.95 6.46 -18.89
CA ALA A 393 -16.08 6.99 -19.65
C ALA A 393 -17.23 5.99 -19.84
N VAL A 394 -16.94 4.73 -20.22
CA VAL A 394 -17.99 3.72 -20.47
C VAL A 394 -18.48 3.07 -19.18
N ARG A 395 -17.57 2.60 -18.31
CA ARG A 395 -17.92 1.89 -17.07
C ARG A 395 -18.23 2.84 -15.91
N GLY A 396 -17.85 4.11 -15.99
CA GLY A 396 -18.17 5.11 -14.98
C GLY A 396 -17.56 4.80 -13.61
N LEU A 397 -16.36 4.19 -13.57
CA LEU A 397 -15.78 3.68 -12.31
C LEU A 397 -15.58 4.79 -11.27
N LEU A 398 -15.25 6.01 -11.68
CA LEU A 398 -15.13 7.15 -10.77
C LEU A 398 -16.48 7.62 -10.22
N GLN A 399 -17.53 7.63 -11.04
CA GLN A 399 -18.90 7.93 -10.57
C GLN A 399 -19.37 6.85 -9.59
N MET A 400 -19.09 5.59 -9.89
CA MET A 400 -19.41 4.48 -8.98
C MET A 400 -18.69 4.60 -7.63
N ALA A 401 -17.40 4.98 -7.65
CA ALA A 401 -16.64 5.26 -6.44
C ALA A 401 -17.23 6.41 -5.61
N ARG A 402 -17.66 7.49 -6.27
CA ARG A 402 -18.33 8.63 -5.62
C ARG A 402 -19.62 8.21 -4.94
N ASP A 403 -20.42 7.41 -5.63
CA ASP A 403 -21.78 7.10 -5.22
C ASP A 403 -21.85 5.94 -4.22
N SER A 404 -20.83 5.06 -4.18
CA SER A 404 -20.96 3.74 -3.53
C SER A 404 -19.63 3.13 -3.08
N MET A 405 -19.07 3.59 -1.94
CA MET A 405 -17.89 2.98 -1.30
C MET A 405 -18.26 1.74 -0.45
N ILE A 406 -19.01 0.79 -1.03
CA ILE A 406 -19.51 -0.40 -0.32
C ILE A 406 -18.35 -1.16 0.35
N GLY A 407 -18.56 -1.54 1.61
CA GLY A 407 -17.63 -2.38 2.38
C GLY A 407 -16.40 -1.64 2.91
N LEU A 408 -16.24 -0.35 2.61
CA LEU A 408 -15.17 0.47 3.19
C LEU A 408 -15.41 0.72 4.68
N ASP A 409 -16.63 1.13 5.03
CA ASP A 409 -17.05 1.44 6.40
C ASP A 409 -18.06 0.43 6.91
N LEU A 410 -17.68 -0.30 7.94
CA LEU A 410 -18.51 -1.28 8.65
C LEU A 410 -18.63 -0.92 10.14
N GLY A 411 -18.52 0.38 10.47
CA GLY A 411 -18.54 0.87 11.84
C GLY A 411 -17.35 0.34 12.64
N VAL A 412 -17.61 -0.20 13.83
CA VAL A 412 -16.57 -0.84 14.67
C VAL A 412 -15.91 -2.05 14.01
N GLY A 413 -16.62 -2.73 13.10
CA GLY A 413 -16.11 -3.88 12.34
C GLY A 413 -15.22 -3.51 11.15
N SER A 414 -14.99 -2.22 10.90
CA SER A 414 -14.21 -1.74 9.75
C SER A 414 -12.84 -2.37 9.68
N ASN A 415 -12.47 -2.84 8.49
CA ASN A 415 -11.11 -3.22 8.17
C ASN A 415 -10.34 -1.98 7.70
N TYR A 416 -9.41 -1.46 8.51
CA TYR A 416 -8.65 -0.26 8.16
C TYR A 416 -7.65 -0.45 7.02
N SER A 417 -7.34 -1.70 6.62
CA SER A 417 -6.69 -1.95 5.32
C SER A 417 -7.55 -1.45 4.15
N GLY A 418 -8.88 -1.49 4.26
CA GLY A 418 -9.82 -0.88 3.32
C GLY A 418 -9.60 0.63 3.15
N TYR A 419 -9.57 1.38 4.26
CA TYR A 419 -9.28 2.82 4.23
C TYR A 419 -7.90 3.12 3.67
N ASN A 420 -6.88 2.39 4.10
CA ASN A 420 -5.54 2.53 3.54
C ASN A 420 -5.53 2.34 2.01
N MET A 421 -6.19 1.29 1.51
CA MET A 421 -6.31 1.06 0.08
C MET A 421 -7.09 2.18 -0.63
N ALA A 422 -8.19 2.66 -0.05
CA ALA A 422 -9.00 3.72 -0.64
C ALA A 422 -8.22 5.04 -0.74
N PHE A 423 -7.46 5.41 0.29
CA PHE A 423 -6.61 6.61 0.25
C PHE A 423 -5.41 6.44 -0.67
N THR A 424 -4.79 5.27 -0.74
CA THR A 424 -3.69 5.01 -1.70
C THR A 424 -4.22 5.05 -3.13
N ALA A 425 -5.40 4.49 -3.40
CA ALA A 425 -6.08 4.62 -4.69
C ALA A 425 -6.38 6.09 -5.01
N GLY A 426 -6.82 6.86 -4.01
CA GLY A 426 -7.04 8.31 -4.13
C GLY A 426 -5.77 9.09 -4.45
N TRP A 427 -4.64 8.75 -3.83
CA TRP A 427 -3.34 9.29 -4.20
C TRP A 427 -3.07 9.06 -5.69
N LEU A 428 -3.19 7.80 -6.14
CA LEU A 428 -2.87 7.43 -7.52
C LEU A 428 -3.81 8.08 -8.53
N ALA A 429 -5.12 8.05 -8.28
CA ALA A 429 -6.12 8.62 -9.18
C ALA A 429 -5.99 10.14 -9.30
N VAL A 430 -5.92 10.87 -8.18
CA VAL A 430 -5.76 12.34 -8.18
C VAL A 430 -4.44 12.73 -8.84
N ARG A 431 -3.38 11.93 -8.66
CA ARG A 431 -2.06 12.28 -9.15
C ARG A 431 -1.84 11.97 -10.64
N TYR A 432 -2.37 10.84 -11.13
CA TYR A 432 -1.97 10.28 -12.43
C TYR A 432 -3.07 10.18 -13.47
N LEU A 433 -4.35 10.43 -13.14
CA LEU A 433 -5.37 10.59 -14.17
C LEU A 433 -5.01 11.77 -15.09
N PRO A 434 -4.96 11.59 -16.41
CA PRO A 434 -4.43 12.61 -17.31
C PRO A 434 -5.43 13.75 -17.58
N ASP A 435 -6.74 13.46 -17.54
CA ASP A 435 -7.79 14.46 -17.69
C ASP A 435 -8.05 15.22 -16.37
N ALA A 436 -8.21 16.53 -16.46
CA ALA A 436 -8.41 17.40 -15.29
C ALA A 436 -9.80 17.24 -14.64
N ALA A 437 -10.84 16.96 -15.43
CA ALA A 437 -12.18 16.73 -14.91
C ALA A 437 -12.26 15.38 -14.18
N ASP A 438 -11.59 14.35 -14.71
CA ASP A 438 -11.48 13.05 -14.04
C ASP A 438 -10.69 13.16 -12.73
N ARG A 439 -9.59 13.93 -12.70
CA ARG A 439 -8.89 14.25 -11.45
C ARG A 439 -9.79 14.98 -10.46
N ALA A 440 -10.59 15.94 -10.91
CA ALA A 440 -11.52 16.66 -10.05
C ALA A 440 -12.60 15.73 -9.47
N LEU A 441 -13.09 14.77 -10.25
CA LEU A 441 -14.01 13.75 -9.76
C LEU A 441 -13.34 12.81 -8.75
N ALA A 442 -12.12 12.33 -9.02
CA ALA A 442 -11.34 11.55 -8.06
C ALA A 442 -11.08 12.33 -6.75
N ALA A 443 -10.84 13.63 -6.84
CA ALA A 443 -10.71 14.50 -5.68
C ALA A 443 -12.02 14.59 -4.89
N ASP A 444 -13.18 14.66 -5.56
CA ASP A 444 -14.50 14.62 -4.91
C ASP A 444 -14.74 13.29 -4.18
N VAL A 445 -14.35 12.16 -4.77
CA VAL A 445 -14.38 10.84 -4.08
C VAL A 445 -13.57 10.89 -2.79
N VAL A 446 -12.33 11.40 -2.84
CA VAL A 446 -11.47 11.53 -1.65
C VAL A 446 -12.13 12.41 -0.59
N GLN A 447 -12.61 13.60 -0.95
CA GLN A 447 -13.16 14.54 0.03
C GLN A 447 -14.49 14.07 0.62
N ALA A 448 -15.46 13.75 -0.24
CA ALA A 448 -16.85 13.57 0.14
C ALA A 448 -17.21 12.11 0.46
N ALA A 449 -16.65 11.14 -0.28
CA ALA A 449 -17.00 9.73 -0.11
C ALA A 449 -16.11 8.99 0.91
N ILE A 450 -14.93 9.53 1.23
CA ILE A 450 -13.95 8.87 2.10
C ILE A 450 -13.58 9.75 3.30
N TYR A 451 -13.03 10.95 3.10
CA TYR A 451 -12.31 11.70 4.13
C TYR A 451 -13.20 12.37 5.17
N GLN A 452 -14.12 13.24 4.73
CA GLN A 452 -15.00 14.02 5.62
C GLN A 452 -16.45 13.67 5.33
N ARG A 453 -16.99 12.76 6.14
CA ARG A 453 -18.32 12.15 5.95
C ARG A 453 -19.18 12.53 7.16
N PRO A 454 -19.80 13.72 7.17
CA PRO A 454 -20.41 14.29 8.38
C PRO A 454 -21.50 13.41 9.00
N ASP A 455 -22.14 12.56 8.20
CA ASP A 455 -23.20 11.64 8.67
C ASP A 455 -22.64 10.29 9.18
N ALA A 456 -21.34 10.04 9.06
CA ALA A 456 -20.69 8.84 9.58
C ALA A 456 -20.23 9.05 11.03
N GLU A 457 -20.46 8.03 11.86
CA GLU A 457 -20.03 8.02 13.28
C GLU A 457 -18.50 8.08 13.42
N ARG A 458 -17.77 7.53 12.45
CA ARG A 458 -16.31 7.43 12.44
C ARG A 458 -15.77 8.02 11.15
N GLN A 459 -14.95 9.05 11.25
CA GLN A 459 -14.49 9.79 10.06
C GLN A 459 -12.96 9.81 9.95
N PRO A 460 -12.40 9.52 8.76
CA PRO A 460 -10.95 9.60 8.54
C PRO A 460 -10.30 10.94 8.91
N VAL A 461 -11.03 12.05 8.80
CA VAL A 461 -10.57 13.38 9.25
C VAL A 461 -10.21 13.44 10.74
N GLU A 462 -10.73 12.54 11.57
CA GLU A 462 -10.47 12.48 13.01
C GLU A 462 -9.42 11.42 13.36
N GLN A 463 -9.16 10.47 12.44
CA GLN A 463 -8.41 9.25 12.72
C GLN A 463 -6.89 9.46 12.82
N SER A 464 -6.37 10.69 12.89
CA SER A 464 -4.93 10.99 13.05
C SER A 464 -4.03 10.09 12.19
N GLN A 465 -4.32 10.01 10.88
CA GLN A 465 -3.57 9.20 9.91
C GLN A 465 -2.93 10.12 8.88
N ALA A 466 -1.60 10.18 8.85
CA ALA A 466 -0.88 11.13 8.01
C ALA A 466 -1.17 10.94 6.50
N LEU A 467 -1.32 9.70 6.03
CA LEU A 467 -1.73 9.39 4.66
C LEU A 467 -3.08 10.02 4.33
N TYR A 468 -4.08 9.86 5.21
CA TYR A 468 -5.45 10.27 4.94
C TYR A 468 -5.52 11.79 4.80
N HIS A 469 -4.86 12.50 5.73
CA HIS A 469 -4.76 13.95 5.70
C HIS A 469 -3.97 14.46 4.49
N LEU A 470 -2.86 13.81 4.11
CA LEU A 470 -2.07 14.28 2.97
C LEU A 470 -2.80 14.06 1.64
N VAL A 471 -3.45 12.91 1.45
CA VAL A 471 -4.26 12.64 0.25
C VAL A 471 -5.44 13.60 0.16
N ALA A 472 -6.10 13.91 1.29
CA ALA A 472 -7.13 14.93 1.33
C ALA A 472 -6.58 16.33 1.00
N HIS A 473 -5.40 16.70 1.48
CA HIS A 473 -4.75 17.94 1.06
C HIS A 473 -4.50 17.94 -0.45
N MET A 474 -3.91 16.87 -0.99
CA MET A 474 -3.61 16.75 -2.42
C MET A 474 -4.83 16.92 -3.30
N ALA A 475 -5.92 16.21 -2.96
CA ALA A 475 -7.18 16.29 -3.65
C ALA A 475 -7.75 17.72 -3.63
N ALA A 476 -7.77 18.37 -2.46
CA ALA A 476 -8.32 19.72 -2.32
C ALA A 476 -7.45 20.79 -3.01
N ALA A 477 -6.14 20.61 -3.02
CA ALA A 477 -5.18 21.55 -3.60
C ALA A 477 -4.88 21.29 -5.09
N GLY A 478 -5.37 20.19 -5.66
CA GLY A 478 -5.14 19.86 -7.08
C GLY A 478 -3.71 19.42 -7.40
N HIS A 479 -2.97 18.88 -6.42
CA HIS A 479 -1.62 18.36 -6.67
C HIS A 479 -1.67 17.15 -7.62
N SER A 480 -0.88 17.18 -8.69
CA SER A 480 -0.79 16.05 -9.63
C SER A 480 0.62 15.87 -10.21
N ALA A 481 0.83 14.81 -10.98
CA ALA A 481 2.05 14.65 -11.78
C ALA A 481 2.14 15.69 -12.94
N PHE A 482 1.04 16.41 -13.22
CA PHE A 482 0.93 17.36 -14.34
C PHE A 482 1.09 18.82 -13.91
N GLY A 483 1.20 19.08 -12.60
CA GLY A 483 1.36 20.45 -12.10
C GLY A 483 1.37 20.56 -10.58
N PRO A 484 1.88 21.70 -10.06
CA PRO A 484 1.81 22.01 -8.64
C PRO A 484 0.35 22.17 -8.19
N GLY A 485 0.14 22.06 -6.88
CA GLY A 485 -1.15 22.33 -6.25
C GLY A 485 -1.14 23.65 -5.46
N ALA A 486 -2.30 24.06 -4.98
CA ALA A 486 -2.42 25.18 -4.06
C ALA A 486 -1.75 24.87 -2.69
N GLY A 487 -1.14 25.88 -2.09
CA GLY A 487 -0.52 25.75 -0.77
C GLY A 487 -1.52 25.82 0.37
N GLY A 488 -1.17 25.21 1.51
CA GLY A 488 -1.84 25.44 2.81
C GLY A 488 -3.28 24.93 2.90
N SER A 489 -3.51 23.94 3.76
CA SER A 489 -4.87 23.45 4.04
C SER A 489 -4.99 22.90 5.46
N ALA A 490 -6.20 22.80 5.99
CA ALA A 490 -6.43 22.15 7.27
C ALA A 490 -5.98 20.68 7.29
N PRO A 491 -6.22 19.86 6.24
CA PRO A 491 -5.63 18.53 6.14
C PRO A 491 -4.09 18.55 6.17
N LEU A 492 -3.41 19.48 5.48
CA LEU A 492 -1.94 19.56 5.55
C LEU A 492 -1.44 19.85 6.97
N ALA A 493 -2.09 20.75 7.70
CA ALA A 493 -1.76 21.00 9.09
C ALA A 493 -1.94 19.75 9.97
N ALA A 494 -3.01 18.97 9.73
CA ALA A 494 -3.24 17.70 10.39
C ALA A 494 -2.17 16.65 10.03
N THR A 495 -1.73 16.57 8.76
CA THR A 495 -0.59 15.73 8.36
C THR A 495 0.64 16.06 9.18
N VAL A 496 1.01 17.33 9.29
CA VAL A 496 2.19 17.77 10.06
C VAL A 496 2.04 17.46 11.55
N ALA A 497 0.85 17.65 12.11
CA ALA A 497 0.57 17.29 13.51
C ALA A 497 0.79 15.80 13.77
N VAL A 498 0.27 14.92 12.91
CA VAL A 498 0.47 13.46 13.04
C VAL A 498 1.95 13.09 12.88
N LEU A 499 2.68 13.69 11.93
CA LEU A 499 4.12 13.44 11.77
C LEU A 499 4.94 13.88 13.01
N ARG A 500 4.58 15.01 13.63
CA ARG A 500 5.21 15.45 14.89
C ARG A 500 4.90 14.52 16.05
N ASP A 501 3.67 14.04 16.13
CA ASP A 501 3.21 13.11 17.16
C ASP A 501 3.68 11.66 16.92
N TYR A 502 4.13 11.34 15.71
CA TYR A 502 4.61 10.01 15.34
C TYR A 502 5.75 9.56 16.27
N PRO A 503 5.75 8.29 16.75
CA PRO A 503 6.79 7.75 17.61
C PRO A 503 8.22 7.98 17.09
N ALA A 504 9.16 8.27 17.98
CA ALA A 504 10.57 8.43 17.61
C ALA A 504 11.22 7.09 17.22
N ALA A 505 12.27 7.15 16.41
CA ALA A 505 13.13 6.00 16.16
C ALA A 505 14.10 5.75 17.33
N PRO A 506 14.40 4.48 17.68
CA PRO A 506 13.82 3.25 17.11
C PRO A 506 12.37 3.00 17.51
N LEU A 507 11.55 2.54 16.55
CA LEU A 507 10.19 2.12 16.82
C LEU A 507 10.17 0.62 17.11
N TRP A 508 10.01 0.26 18.38
CA TRP A 508 9.88 -1.13 18.82
C TRP A 508 8.41 -1.53 18.93
N ASP A 509 8.12 -2.80 18.70
CA ASP A 509 6.82 -3.41 18.96
C ASP A 509 6.60 -3.66 20.45
N ASP A 510 6.74 -2.60 21.25
CA ASP A 510 6.56 -2.65 22.71
C ASP A 510 5.08 -2.87 23.06
N PRO A 511 4.78 -3.65 24.11
CA PRO A 511 3.42 -3.82 24.58
C PRO A 511 2.84 -2.48 25.03
N ARG A 512 1.60 -2.20 24.62
CA ARG A 512 0.82 -1.02 24.98
C ARG A 512 -0.45 -1.46 25.68
N GLU A 513 -0.55 -1.12 26.96
CA GLU A 513 -1.76 -1.26 27.76
C GLU A 513 -2.22 0.15 28.14
N ASN A 514 -3.23 0.67 27.44
CA ASN A 514 -3.85 1.96 27.76
C ASN A 514 -4.97 1.82 28.79
N CYS A 515 -5.67 0.68 28.81
CA CYS A 515 -6.72 0.42 29.79
C CYS A 515 -6.50 -0.95 30.45
N ASP A 516 -6.51 -1.01 31.78
CA ASP A 516 -6.48 -2.27 32.52
C ASP A 516 -7.86 -2.97 32.57
N ALA A 517 -7.91 -4.18 33.13
CA ALA A 517 -9.16 -4.96 33.18
C ALA A 517 -10.30 -4.27 33.96
N ALA A 518 -10.00 -3.53 35.02
CA ALA A 518 -11.02 -2.86 35.83
C ALA A 518 -11.57 -1.62 35.10
N GLU A 519 -10.70 -0.90 34.41
CA GLU A 519 -11.09 0.24 33.57
C GLU A 519 -11.94 -0.18 32.37
N LEU A 520 -11.60 -1.32 31.75
CA LEU A 520 -12.39 -1.92 30.68
C LEU A 520 -13.80 -2.30 31.15
N GLU A 521 -13.94 -2.85 32.36
CA GLU A 521 -15.26 -3.12 32.98
C GLU A 521 -16.03 -1.82 33.29
N ALA A 522 -15.33 -0.77 33.69
CA ALA A 522 -15.93 0.54 33.98
C ALA A 522 -16.36 1.32 32.72
N GLY A 523 -15.84 0.96 31.54
CA GLY A 523 -16.13 1.63 30.27
C GLY A 523 -15.40 2.96 30.06
N VAL A 524 -14.46 3.30 30.95
CA VAL A 524 -13.64 4.50 30.89
C VAL A 524 -12.28 4.20 31.51
N CYS A 525 -11.20 4.68 30.88
CA CYS A 525 -9.83 4.47 31.36
C CYS A 525 -8.98 5.73 31.24
N GLU A 526 -7.91 5.79 32.03
CA GLU A 526 -6.86 6.79 31.89
C GLU A 526 -5.67 6.15 31.13
N ALA A 527 -5.48 6.56 29.88
CA ALA A 527 -4.38 6.08 29.05
C ALA A 527 -3.01 6.37 29.68
N VAL A 528 -1.97 5.74 29.15
CA VAL A 528 -0.60 5.81 29.70
C VAL A 528 -0.01 7.22 29.84
N ASP A 529 -0.58 8.22 29.15
CA ASP A 529 -0.17 9.63 29.19
C ASP A 529 -1.09 10.52 30.06
N GLY A 530 -2.11 9.93 30.70
CA GLY A 530 -3.15 10.63 31.47
C GLY A 530 -4.40 11.01 30.67
N THR A 531 -4.46 10.72 29.36
CA THR A 531 -5.63 11.01 28.52
C THR A 531 -6.81 10.14 28.92
N GLN A 532 -7.95 10.76 29.20
CA GLN A 532 -9.19 10.04 29.47
C GLN A 532 -9.77 9.47 28.17
N VAL A 533 -10.03 8.16 28.16
CA VAL A 533 -10.57 7.45 26.98
C VAL A 533 -11.85 6.71 27.35
N GLU A 534 -12.91 6.97 26.58
CA GLU A 534 -14.15 6.21 26.68
C GLU A 534 -14.04 4.91 25.87
N VAL A 535 -14.29 3.78 26.52
CA VAL A 535 -14.31 2.46 25.88
C VAL A 535 -15.63 2.29 25.12
N HIS A 536 -15.55 1.75 23.91
CA HIS A 536 -16.74 1.45 23.12
C HIS A 536 -17.41 0.17 23.68
N PRO A 537 -18.75 0.14 23.84
CA PRO A 537 -19.43 -1.02 24.42
C PRO A 537 -19.40 -2.27 23.53
N SER A 538 -19.11 -2.12 22.25
CA SER A 538 -18.90 -3.21 21.29
C SER A 538 -17.42 -3.35 20.94
N THR A 539 -16.99 -4.58 20.65
CA THR A 539 -15.65 -4.85 20.13
C THR A 539 -15.54 -4.49 18.65
N GLY A 540 -14.34 -4.13 18.25
CA GLY A 540 -13.99 -3.97 16.85
C GLY A 540 -13.74 -5.30 16.17
N ARG A 541 -13.29 -5.22 14.92
CA ARG A 541 -12.93 -6.40 14.11
C ARG A 541 -11.98 -7.33 14.88
N GLY A 542 -12.25 -8.64 14.82
CA GLY A 542 -11.45 -9.67 15.50
C GLY A 542 -11.58 -9.66 17.03
N GLY A 543 -12.65 -9.07 17.58
CA GLY A 543 -12.86 -9.00 19.03
C GLY A 543 -11.98 -7.96 19.73
N THR A 544 -11.31 -7.08 18.97
CA THR A 544 -10.42 -6.06 19.52
C THR A 544 -11.19 -5.05 20.37
N ILE A 545 -10.64 -4.67 21.52
CA ILE A 545 -11.22 -3.63 22.35
C ILE A 545 -10.90 -2.28 21.72
N VAL A 546 -11.93 -1.47 21.52
CA VAL A 546 -11.81 -0.17 20.85
C VAL A 546 -12.38 0.95 21.71
N SER A 547 -11.83 2.15 21.54
CA SER A 547 -12.36 3.39 22.08
C SER A 547 -13.53 3.91 21.25
N ARG A 548 -14.31 4.84 21.83
CA ARG A 548 -15.36 5.58 21.12
C ARG A 548 -14.78 6.56 20.11
N GLY A 549 -13.81 7.38 20.53
CA GLY A 549 -13.07 8.30 19.66
C GLY A 549 -11.72 7.73 19.22
N PRO A 550 -11.15 8.17 18.09
CA PRO A 550 -9.84 7.69 17.65
C PRO A 550 -8.74 8.14 18.62
N LEU A 551 -7.73 7.31 18.80
CA LEU A 551 -6.57 7.62 19.63
C LEU A 551 -5.57 8.48 18.83
N PRO A 552 -4.92 9.47 19.47
CA PRO A 552 -3.68 10.07 18.96
C PRO A 552 -2.63 8.99 18.63
N ILE A 553 -1.75 9.25 17.66
CA ILE A 553 -0.86 8.19 17.16
C ILE A 553 0.16 7.73 18.22
N HIS A 554 0.60 8.61 19.12
CA HIS A 554 1.52 8.24 20.20
C HIS A 554 0.91 7.30 21.26
N LEU A 555 -0.43 7.27 21.39
CA LEU A 555 -1.14 6.37 22.29
C LEU A 555 -1.45 5.01 21.68
N ARG A 556 -1.37 4.87 20.35
CA ARG A 556 -1.71 3.61 19.69
C ARG A 556 -0.72 2.51 20.05
N PRO A 557 -1.18 1.25 20.07
CA PRO A 557 -0.26 0.12 19.99
C PRO A 557 0.70 0.28 18.82
N PRO A 558 2.00 -0.02 19.00
CA PRO A 558 2.96 0.00 17.91
C PRO A 558 2.51 -0.85 16.72
N SER A 559 2.86 -0.39 15.52
CA SER A 559 2.51 -1.09 14.29
C SER A 559 3.60 -0.92 13.25
N ASN A 560 3.88 -1.98 12.49
CA ASN A 560 4.73 -1.87 11.30
C ASN A 560 4.11 -1.02 10.19
N TYR A 561 2.80 -0.76 10.27
CA TYR A 561 2.09 0.10 9.35
C TYR A 561 0.78 0.63 9.94
N TYR A 562 0.81 1.85 10.47
CA TYR A 562 -0.33 2.43 11.17
C TYR A 562 -1.54 2.64 10.27
N TRP A 563 -1.38 2.82 8.96
CA TRP A 563 -2.50 3.12 8.06
C TRP A 563 -3.51 1.98 7.92
N ARG A 564 -3.08 0.73 8.15
CA ARG A 564 -3.97 -0.44 8.18
C ARG A 564 -4.47 -0.79 9.58
N SER A 565 -3.88 -0.17 10.59
CA SER A 565 -4.12 -0.50 11.99
C SER A 565 -5.32 0.28 12.50
N ASN A 566 -6.05 -0.32 13.43
CA ASN A 566 -7.27 0.27 13.95
C ASN A 566 -6.93 1.50 14.82
N PRO A 567 -7.29 2.74 14.39
CA PRO A 567 -6.94 3.95 15.13
C PRO A 567 -7.72 4.09 16.44
N TYR A 568 -8.64 3.16 16.74
CA TYR A 568 -9.40 3.10 17.98
C TYR A 568 -8.93 1.98 18.92
N GLN A 569 -7.95 1.15 18.52
CA GLN A 569 -7.51 0.03 19.34
C GLN A 569 -6.79 0.52 20.60
N LEU A 570 -7.30 0.12 21.76
CA LEU A 570 -6.78 0.55 23.07
C LEU A 570 -5.49 -0.16 23.46
N ASN A 571 -5.48 -1.48 23.42
CA ASN A 571 -4.37 -2.30 23.90
C ASN A 571 -3.79 -3.14 22.75
N GLY A 572 -2.49 -3.45 22.79
CA GLY A 572 -1.82 -4.28 21.79
C GLY A 572 -0.29 -4.23 21.86
N GLY A 573 0.36 -4.44 20.74
CA GLY A 573 1.82 -4.52 20.63
C GLY A 573 2.36 -5.94 20.84
N GLY A 574 3.69 -6.07 20.77
CA GLY A 574 4.41 -7.33 20.87
C GLY A 574 5.24 -7.46 22.14
N ASP A 575 6.39 -8.13 22.01
CA ASP A 575 7.33 -8.41 23.10
C ASP A 575 8.42 -7.33 23.28
N GLY A 576 8.40 -6.30 22.43
CA GLY A 576 9.42 -5.25 22.38
C GLY A 576 10.77 -5.69 21.80
N LEU A 577 10.86 -6.84 21.13
CA LEU A 577 12.07 -7.31 20.44
C LEU A 577 11.97 -7.20 18.91
N THR A 578 10.81 -6.81 18.38
CA THR A 578 10.65 -6.54 16.95
C THR A 578 10.83 -5.06 16.66
N LEU A 579 11.80 -4.73 15.81
CA LEU A 579 11.99 -3.40 15.26
C LEU A 579 11.05 -3.20 14.06
N LEU A 580 10.29 -2.10 14.10
CA LEU A 580 9.31 -1.74 13.08
C LEU A 580 9.88 -0.64 12.17
N PRO A 581 9.63 -0.68 10.86
CA PRO A 581 10.37 0.11 9.88
C PRO A 581 9.90 1.56 9.72
N ALA A 582 8.76 1.95 10.32
CA ALA A 582 8.15 3.29 10.26
C ALA A 582 7.99 3.85 8.82
N VAL A 583 7.65 2.97 7.88
CA VAL A 583 7.66 3.27 6.43
C VAL A 583 6.53 4.21 6.02
N ASP A 584 5.44 4.16 6.76
CA ASP A 584 4.34 5.12 6.70
C ASP A 584 4.78 6.54 7.05
N PHE A 585 5.54 6.74 8.14
CA PHE A 585 6.13 8.06 8.41
C PHE A 585 7.00 8.54 7.24
N ARG A 586 7.93 7.67 6.78
CA ARG A 586 8.90 8.02 5.74
C ARG A 586 8.21 8.46 4.45
N ALA A 587 7.26 7.64 3.99
CA ALA A 587 6.54 7.89 2.74
C ALA A 587 5.85 9.26 2.76
N ILE A 588 5.14 9.60 3.84
CA ILE A 588 4.34 10.84 3.91
C ILE A 588 5.19 12.06 4.19
N TYR A 589 6.22 11.96 5.04
CA TYR A 589 7.16 13.06 5.25
C TYR A 589 7.84 13.47 3.94
N TRP A 590 8.41 12.50 3.20
CA TRP A 590 9.12 12.79 1.96
C TRP A 590 8.17 13.21 0.83
N ALA A 591 7.01 12.57 0.72
CA ALA A 591 5.97 12.98 -0.21
C ALA A 591 5.56 14.45 0.02
N ALA A 592 5.27 14.86 1.26
CA ALA A 592 4.92 16.25 1.56
C ALA A 592 6.06 17.23 1.24
N ARG A 593 7.33 16.82 1.37
CA ARG A 593 8.49 17.63 0.97
C ARG A 593 8.71 17.71 -0.53
N ASP A 594 8.16 16.79 -1.31
CA ASP A 594 8.28 16.75 -2.77
C ASP A 594 7.11 17.46 -3.47
N LEU A 595 5.92 17.46 -2.86
CA LEU A 595 4.71 18.08 -3.42
C LEU A 595 4.90 19.60 -3.60
N ARG A 596 5.04 20.04 -4.86
CA ARG A 596 5.18 21.45 -5.27
C ARG A 596 3.90 22.24 -5.06
N VAL A 597 4.08 23.44 -4.53
CA VAL A 597 3.02 24.42 -4.28
C VAL A 597 3.18 25.60 -5.23
N GLU A 598 2.06 26.11 -5.74
CA GLU A 598 2.04 27.36 -6.52
C GLU A 598 2.64 28.52 -5.71
N PRO A 599 3.57 29.31 -6.29
CA PRO A 599 4.28 30.37 -5.58
C PRO A 599 3.42 31.53 -5.07
#